data_AF-A0A538M773-F1
#
_entry.id   AF-A0A538M773-F1
#
_cell.length_a   1.000
_cell.length_b   1.000
_cell.length_c   1.000
_cell.angle_alpha   90.00
_cell.angle_beta   90.00
_cell.angle_gamma   90.00
#
_symmetry.space_group_name_H-M   'P 1'
#
loop_
_entity.id
_entity.type
_entity.pdbx_description
1 polymer ?
#
loop_
_entity_poly.entity_id
_entity_poly.type
_entity_poly.pdbx_seq_one_letter_code
_entity_poly.pdbx_strand_id
1 'polypeptide(L)'
;MRITELTDVVHFEIADLAAAVRLTRRLAPRWTVSLHERRDVNVVTARLRQRSADLAVLLRDLEAWVEEEALCAIRFEVDGREYVLHAGEADWRSAPRARCA
;
A
#
# COMPACT_ATOMS: atom_id res chain seq x y z
N MET A 1 15.40 12.97 23.49
CA MET A 1 14.10 12.56 22.93
C MET A 1 14.37 12.00 21.54
N ARG A 2 14.26 10.69 21.32
CA ARG A 2 14.55 10.07 20.02
C ARG A 2 13.43 10.45 19.04
N ILE A 3 13.75 11.29 18.06
CA ILE A 3 12.94 11.46 16.85
C ILE A 3 13.11 10.12 16.11
N THR A 4 12.05 9.32 16.06
CA THR A 4 12.00 8.18 15.14
C THR A 4 11.96 8.78 13.74
N GLU A 5 13.06 8.69 13.00
CA GLU A 5 13.08 9.06 11.58
C GLU A 5 12.19 8.06 10.85
N LEU A 6 10.95 8.47 10.56
CA LEU A 6 10.14 7.79 9.57
C LEU A 6 10.94 7.88 8.26
N THR A 7 11.29 6.73 7.72
CA THR A 7 11.73 6.61 6.34
C THR A 7 10.69 7.33 5.49
N ASP A 8 11.14 8.24 4.63
CA ASP A 8 10.28 9.05 3.77
C ASP A 8 9.56 8.21 2.69
N VAL A 9 9.48 6.88 2.81
CA VAL A 9 9.06 5.97 1.74
C VAL A 9 8.12 4.91 2.29
N VAL A 10 7.01 4.71 1.58
CA VAL A 10 6.05 3.63 1.81
C VAL A 10 6.01 2.74 0.58
N HIS A 11 6.09 1.43 0.79
CA HIS A 11 5.97 0.43 -0.28
C HIS A 11 4.61 -0.24 -0.21
N PHE A 12 3.89 -0.32 -1.33
CA PHE A 12 2.61 -1.02 -1.44
C PHE A 12 2.77 -2.19 -2.38
N GLU A 13 2.39 -3.39 -1.93
CA GLU A 13 2.43 -4.59 -2.77
C GLU A 13 1.07 -4.83 -3.41
N ILE A 14 1.07 -4.88 -4.74
CA ILE A 14 -0.10 -5.08 -5.57
C ILE A 14 0.12 -6.32 -6.45
N ALA A 15 -0.78 -7.28 -6.36
CA ALA A 15 -0.66 -8.54 -7.10
C ALA A 15 -0.81 -8.32 -8.62
N ASP A 16 -1.81 -7.53 -9.04
CA ASP A 16 -2.08 -7.25 -10.44
C ASP A 16 -1.31 -6.03 -10.96
N LEU A 17 -0.60 -6.19 -12.08
CA LEU A 17 0.17 -5.11 -12.71
C LEU A 17 -0.76 -3.98 -13.19
N ALA A 18 -1.94 -4.31 -13.73
CA ALA A 18 -2.85 -3.28 -14.21
C ALA A 18 -3.37 -2.42 -13.04
N ALA A 19 -3.71 -3.02 -11.91
CA ALA A 19 -4.05 -2.34 -10.66
C ALA A 19 -2.87 -1.49 -10.14
N ALA A 20 -1.64 -2.01 -10.18
CA ALA A 20 -0.45 -1.28 -9.77
C ALA A 20 -0.21 -0.02 -10.62
N VAL A 21 -0.43 -0.12 -11.93
CA VAL A 21 -0.37 1.03 -12.85
C VAL A 21 -1.49 2.05 -12.56
N ARG A 22 -2.72 1.59 -12.27
CA ARG A 22 -3.83 2.47 -11.87
C ARG A 22 -3.50 3.21 -10.57
N LEU A 23 -3.01 2.51 -9.55
CA LEU A 23 -2.58 3.11 -8.28
C LEU A 23 -1.47 4.16 -8.51
N THR A 24 -0.46 3.83 -9.31
CA THR A 24 0.62 4.75 -9.64
C THR A 24 0.09 6.05 -10.26
N ARG A 25 -0.83 5.94 -11.23
CA ARG A 25 -1.45 7.11 -11.86
C ARG A 25 -2.32 7.92 -10.89
N ARG A 26 -3.04 7.26 -9.98
CA ARG A 26 -3.84 7.93 -8.94
C ARG A 26 -2.98 8.76 -8.00
N LEU A 27 -1.83 8.24 -7.59
CA LEU A 27 -0.95 8.88 -6.61
C LEU A 27 -0.05 9.96 -7.23
N ALA A 28 0.34 9.83 -8.50
CA ALA A 28 1.27 10.72 -9.19
C ALA A 28 0.97 12.24 -9.10
N PRO A 29 -0.31 12.71 -9.09
CA PRO A 29 -0.60 14.14 -8.97
C PRO A 29 -0.15 14.75 -7.63
N ARG A 30 -0.07 13.94 -6.57
CA ARG A 30 0.20 14.42 -5.21
C ARG A 30 1.52 13.89 -4.64
N TRP A 31 1.97 12.73 -5.07
CA TRP A 31 3.11 12.03 -4.48
C TRP A 31 4.16 11.72 -5.54
N THR A 32 5.44 11.73 -5.14
CA THR A 32 6.49 11.16 -5.96
C THR A 32 6.38 9.65 -5.86
N VAL A 33 6.05 9.00 -6.98
CA VAL A 33 5.79 7.56 -7.02
C VAL A 33 6.61 6.86 -8.08
N SER A 34 6.97 5.62 -7.80
CA SER A 34 7.58 4.69 -8.76
C SER A 34 6.92 3.33 -8.68
N LEU A 35 6.95 2.60 -9.79
CA LEU A 35 6.47 1.23 -9.91
C LEU A 35 7.63 0.35 -10.33
N HIS A 36 7.84 -0.76 -9.63
CA HIS A 36 8.85 -1.76 -9.96
C HIS A 36 8.43 -3.14 -9.48
N GLU A 37 8.87 -4.18 -10.18
CA GLU A 37 8.59 -5.58 -9.85
C GLU A 37 9.58 -6.09 -8.78
N ARG A 38 9.10 -6.89 -7.83
CA ARG A 38 9.91 -7.54 -6.78
C ARG A 38 9.37 -8.94 -6.51
N ARG A 39 10.13 -9.99 -6.84
CA ARG A 39 9.78 -11.40 -6.49
C ARG A 39 8.30 -11.73 -6.79
N ASP A 40 7.89 -11.46 -8.02
CA ASP A 40 6.54 -11.76 -8.55
C ASP A 40 5.39 -10.88 -8.00
N VAL A 41 5.70 -9.79 -7.27
CA VAL A 41 4.71 -8.77 -6.91
C VAL A 41 5.09 -7.40 -7.49
N ASN A 42 4.07 -6.59 -7.78
CA ASN A 42 4.27 -5.21 -8.21
C ASN A 42 4.35 -4.31 -6.99
N VAL A 43 5.43 -3.56 -6.85
CA VAL A 43 5.62 -2.65 -5.72
C VAL A 43 5.45 -1.22 -6.21
N VAL A 44 4.43 -0.56 -5.66
CA VAL A 44 4.23 0.89 -5.82
C VAL A 44 4.88 1.58 -4.62
N THR A 45 5.86 2.42 -4.89
CA THR A 45 6.60 3.16 -3.88
C THR A 45 6.13 4.59 -3.87
N ALA A 46 5.73 5.10 -2.71
CA ALA A 46 5.35 6.50 -2.54
C ALA A 46 6.29 7.18 -1.56
N ARG A 47 6.84 8.33 -1.98
CA ARG A 47 7.67 9.16 -1.10
C ARG A 47 6.81 10.14 -0.31
N LEU A 48 6.85 10.04 1.01
CA LEU A 48 6.28 10.99 1.94
C LEU A 48 7.11 12.28 1.94
N ARG A 49 6.45 13.40 2.26
CA ARG A 49 7.15 14.65 2.58
C ARG A 49 7.33 14.69 4.09
N GLN A 50 8.24 15.54 4.58
CA GLN A 50 8.54 15.69 6.02
C GLN A 50 7.42 16.39 6.81
N ARG A 51 6.16 15.94 6.63
CA ARG A 51 4.97 16.43 7.32
C ARG A 51 4.32 15.28 8.05
N SER A 52 4.06 15.46 9.34
CA SER A 52 3.53 14.42 10.22
C SER A 52 2.18 13.82 9.80
N ALA A 53 1.38 14.54 9.01
CA ALA A 53 0.08 14.08 8.53
C ALA A 53 0.13 13.33 7.18
N ASP A 54 1.25 13.35 6.47
CA ASP A 54 1.29 12.88 5.08
C ASP A 54 1.04 11.38 4.96
N LEU A 55 1.57 10.57 5.89
CA LEU A 55 1.28 9.13 5.95
C LEU A 55 -0.22 8.87 6.13
N ALA A 56 -0.86 9.56 7.06
CA ALA A 56 -2.29 9.37 7.31
C ALA A 56 -3.15 9.79 6.11
N VAL A 57 -2.76 10.86 5.40
CA VAL A 57 -3.46 11.28 4.18
C VAL A 57 -3.27 10.25 3.06
N LEU A 58 -2.05 9.73 2.88
CA LEU A 58 -1.76 8.70 1.90
C LEU A 58 -2.57 7.43 2.16
N LEU A 59 -2.56 6.94 3.42
CA LEU A 59 -3.26 5.70 3.78
C LEU A 59 -4.77 5.79 3.62
N ARG A 60 -5.39 6.95 3.92
CA ARG A 60 -6.84 7.15 3.69
C ARG A 60 -7.21 7.17 2.21
N ASP A 61 -6.38 7.77 1.37
CA ASP A 61 -6.60 7.74 -0.08
C ASP A 61 -6.46 6.32 -0.64
N LEU A 62 -5.48 5.54 -0.13
CA LEU A 62 -5.35 4.14 -0.50
C LEU A 62 -6.49 3.28 0.02
N GLU A 63 -7.00 3.51 1.23
CA GLU A 63 -8.13 2.76 1.77
C GLU A 63 -9.35 2.91 0.85
N ALA A 64 -9.67 4.15 0.46
CA ALA A 64 -10.74 4.40 -0.51
C ALA A 64 -10.47 3.71 -1.86
N TRP A 65 -9.22 3.74 -2.35
CA TRP A 65 -8.87 3.06 -3.60
C TRP A 65 -8.98 1.53 -3.53
N VAL A 66 -8.57 0.91 -2.41
CA VAL A 66 -8.68 -0.54 -2.19
C VAL A 66 -10.15 -0.97 -2.17
N GLU A 67 -11.04 -0.16 -1.60
CA GLU A 67 -12.48 -0.38 -1.62
C GLU A 67 -13.04 -0.24 -3.04
N GLU A 68 -12.71 0.84 -3.76
CA GLU A 68 -13.13 1.10 -5.14
C GLU A 68 -12.72 -0.03 -6.11
N GLU A 69 -11.54 -0.60 -5.92
CA GLU A 69 -11.00 -1.70 -6.75
C GLU A 69 -11.38 -3.10 -6.24
N ALA A 70 -12.16 -3.19 -5.15
CA ALA A 70 -12.59 -4.44 -4.52
C ALA A 70 -11.42 -5.40 -4.17
N LEU A 71 -10.29 -4.86 -3.73
CA LEU A 71 -9.07 -5.64 -3.46
C LEU A 71 -9.07 -6.33 -2.08
N CYS A 72 -10.08 -6.06 -1.23
CA CYS A 72 -10.21 -6.50 0.17
C CYS A 72 -9.10 -5.99 1.10
N ALA A 73 -7.84 -6.26 0.77
CA ALA A 73 -6.68 -5.81 1.52
C ALA A 73 -5.42 -5.78 0.65
N ILE A 74 -4.50 -4.88 0.99
CA ILE A 74 -3.15 -4.82 0.42
C ILE A 74 -2.09 -4.79 1.52
N ARG A 75 -0.92 -5.35 1.25
CA ARG A 75 0.24 -5.24 2.15
C ARG A 75 0.99 -3.94 1.87
N PHE A 76 1.45 -3.29 2.93
CA PHE A 76 2.36 -2.16 2.82
C PHE A 76 3.49 -2.21 3.84
N GLU A 77 4.59 -1.57 3.52
CA GLU A 77 5.76 -1.46 4.38
C GLU A 77 6.10 0.02 4.61
N VAL A 78 6.31 0.38 5.87
CA VAL A 78 6.84 1.69 6.29
C VAL A 78 7.85 1.44 7.40
N ASP A 79 9.02 2.08 7.33
CA ASP A 79 10.10 1.91 8.32
C ASP A 79 10.56 0.47 8.52
N GLY A 80 10.56 -0.32 7.43
CA GLY A 80 10.89 -1.74 7.47
C GLY A 80 9.90 -2.59 8.26
N ARG A 81 8.74 -2.03 8.60
CA ARG A 81 7.64 -2.75 9.26
C ARG A 81 6.53 -2.98 8.25
N GLU A 82 6.06 -4.22 8.22
CA GLU A 82 4.98 -4.65 7.34
C GLU A 82 3.63 -4.50 8.04
N TYR A 83 2.64 -4.07 7.28
CA TYR A 83 1.28 -3.83 7.71
C TYR A 83 0.31 -4.28 6.61
N VAL A 84 -0.96 -4.47 6.98
CA VAL A 84 -2.04 -4.75 6.04
C VAL A 84 -3.05 -3.63 6.13
N LEU A 85 -3.35 -3.02 4.99
CA LEU A 85 -4.44 -2.06 4.83
C LEU A 85 -5.68 -2.82 4.36
N HIS A 86 -6.70 -2.86 5.20
CA HIS A 86 -8.01 -3.40 4.86
C HIS A 86 -8.92 -2.27 4.41
N ALA A 87 -9.73 -2.50 3.38
CA ALA A 87 -10.83 -1.60 3.05
C ALA A 87 -12.11 -2.42 2.88
N GLY A 88 -13.12 -2.10 3.70
CA GLY A 88 -14.33 -2.91 3.87
C GLY A 88 -14.11 -4.18 4.71
N GLU A 89 -15.18 -4.96 4.91
CA GLU A 89 -15.08 -6.30 5.49
C GLU A 89 -14.47 -7.26 4.46
N ALA A 90 -13.33 -7.86 4.78
CA ALA A 90 -12.82 -8.97 4.00
C ALA A 90 -13.80 -10.15 4.13
N ASP A 91 -14.31 -10.68 3.02
CA ASP A 91 -14.99 -11.98 3.06
C ASP A 91 -13.95 -13.08 3.28
N TRP A 92 -13.57 -13.28 4.53
CA TRP A 92 -12.65 -14.33 4.98
C TRP A 92 -13.16 -15.75 4.66
N ARG A 93 -14.41 -15.91 4.22
CA ARG A 93 -14.91 -17.20 3.71
C ARG A 93 -14.41 -17.48 2.29
N SER A 94 -14.05 -16.44 1.54
CA SER A 94 -13.53 -16.52 0.17
C SER A 94 -12.00 -16.62 0.10
N ALA A 95 -11.30 -16.24 1.17
CA ALA A 95 -9.84 -16.31 1.22
C ALA A 95 -9.36 -17.77 1.16
N PRO A 96 -8.39 -18.11 0.29
CA PRO A 96 -7.79 -19.44 0.29
C PRO A 96 -7.19 -19.71 1.67
N ARG A 97 -7.71 -20.74 2.36
CA ARG A 97 -7.13 -21.18 3.62
C ARG A 97 -5.69 -21.60 3.37
N ALA A 98 -4.75 -20.94 4.05
CA ALA A 98 -3.38 -21.44 4.13
C ALA A 98 -3.44 -22.89 4.61
N ARG A 99 -3.04 -23.84 3.75
CA ARG A 99 -2.87 -25.22 4.18
C ARG A 99 -1.63 -25.25 5.06
N CYS A 100 -1.82 -25.42 6.36
CA CYS A 100 -0.74 -25.87 7.22
C CYS A 100 -0.38 -27.29 6.77
N ALA A 101 0.87 -27.48 6.33
CA ALA A 101 1.48 -28.79 6.11
C ALA A 101 2.02 -29.32 7.44
#